data_AF-A0A5C6ENU2-F1
#
_entry.id   AF-A0A5C6ENU2-F1
#
_cell.length_a   1.000
_cell.length_b   1.000
_cell.length_c   1.000
_cell.angle_alpha   90.00
_cell.angle_beta   90.00
_cell.angle_gamma   90.00
#
_symmetry.space_group_name_H-M   'P 1'
#
loop_
_entity.id
_entity.type
_entity.pdbx_description
1 polymer ?
#
loop_
_entity_poly.entity_id
_entity_poly.type
_entity_poly.pdbx_seq_one_letter_code
_entity_poly.pdbx_strand_id
1 'polypeptide(L)'
;MDDSTPIPGFSEISDWPTPPALPLSLQSHGFYRDPNPYCTHYVDIVDADGNVFPFFFERFLGRLCYGATNETSDDAAFVTSGSALADDVFAVMTAALENDDLDDADRLRDVMDRGLHWSQR
;
A
#
# COMPACT_ATOMS: atom_id res chain seq x y z
N MET A 1 -2.46 22.15 3.11
CA MET A 1 -3.64 21.40 3.57
C MET A 1 -3.11 20.25 4.38
N ASP A 2 -3.62 20.07 5.58
CA ASP A 2 -3.18 19.07 6.54
C ASP A 2 -3.63 17.70 6.03
N ASP A 3 -2.70 16.92 5.47
CA ASP A 3 -3.04 15.68 4.74
C ASP A 3 -3.37 14.52 5.69
N SER A 4 -3.13 14.69 7.01
CA SER A 4 -3.58 13.80 8.09
C SER A 4 -5.08 13.90 8.39
N THR A 5 -5.82 14.73 7.63
CA THR A 5 -7.26 14.88 7.83
C THR A 5 -7.97 13.61 7.37
N PRO A 6 -8.83 13.02 8.22
CA PRO A 6 -9.60 11.85 7.83
C PRO A 6 -10.43 12.11 6.57
N ILE A 7 -10.50 11.14 5.66
CA ILE A 7 -11.28 11.31 4.43
C ILE A 7 -12.76 11.09 4.76
N PRO A 8 -13.63 12.13 4.67
CA PRO A 8 -15.01 11.99 5.07
C PRO A 8 -15.73 10.92 4.25
N GLY A 9 -16.32 9.94 4.94
CA GLY A 9 -17.10 8.86 4.31
C GLY A 9 -16.30 7.60 3.98
N PHE A 10 -15.01 7.54 4.31
CA PHE A 10 -14.17 6.36 4.09
C PHE A 10 -13.63 5.79 5.42
N SER A 11 -13.42 4.48 5.43
CA SER A 11 -12.82 3.77 6.56
C SER A 11 -11.32 4.03 6.63
N GLU A 12 -10.77 4.06 7.84
CA GLU A 12 -9.33 4.18 8.09
C GLU A 12 -8.82 3.04 8.96
N ILE A 13 -7.57 2.66 8.74
CA ILE A 13 -6.89 1.59 9.48
C ILE A 13 -5.46 2.01 9.83
N SER A 14 -5.09 1.93 11.10
CA SER A 14 -3.75 2.31 11.58
C SER A 14 -2.89 1.11 11.97
N ASP A 15 -3.50 -0.06 12.16
CA ASP A 15 -2.84 -1.27 12.67
C ASP A 15 -3.34 -2.49 11.89
N TRP A 16 -2.59 -3.58 11.93
CA TRP A 16 -2.96 -4.83 11.26
C TRP A 16 -4.32 -5.34 11.79
N PRO A 17 -5.29 -5.66 10.91
CA PRO A 17 -6.58 -6.20 11.36
C PRO A 17 -6.40 -7.58 12.01
N THR A 18 -5.42 -8.34 11.50
CA THR A 18 -4.88 -9.54 12.12
C THR A 18 -3.36 -9.42 12.10
N PRO A 19 -2.66 -9.50 13.24
CA PRO A 19 -1.20 -9.41 13.27
C PRO A 19 -0.55 -10.48 12.38
N PRO A 20 0.35 -10.12 11.46
CA PRO A 20 0.96 -11.07 10.54
C PRO A 20 2.09 -11.89 11.19
N ALA A 21 2.37 -13.07 10.65
CA ALA A 21 3.52 -13.88 11.05
C ALA A 21 4.82 -13.39 10.39
N LEU A 22 5.80 -12.94 11.16
CA LEU A 22 7.08 -12.49 10.59
C LEU A 22 7.95 -13.68 10.09
N PRO A 23 8.77 -13.48 9.04
CA PRO A 23 8.98 -12.24 8.29
C PRO A 23 7.88 -11.96 7.25
N LEU A 24 7.67 -10.67 6.96
CA LEU A 24 6.87 -10.21 5.82
C LEU A 24 7.72 -10.17 4.54
N SER A 25 7.08 -10.39 3.40
CA SER A 25 7.72 -10.29 2.09
C SER A 25 6.75 -9.80 1.01
N LEU A 26 7.27 -9.17 -0.03
CA LEU A 26 6.48 -8.78 -1.20
C LEU A 26 6.22 -10.03 -2.05
N GLN A 27 4.94 -10.41 -2.18
CA GLN A 27 4.54 -11.54 -3.02
C GLN A 27 4.35 -11.11 -4.47
N SER A 28 3.63 -10.00 -4.68
CA SER A 28 3.32 -9.51 -6.01
C SER A 28 3.00 -8.02 -6.00
N HIS A 29 3.17 -7.36 -7.14
CA HIS A 29 2.73 -5.98 -7.33
C HIS A 29 2.42 -5.72 -8.80
N GLY A 30 1.75 -4.62 -9.08
CA GLY A 30 1.46 -4.21 -10.45
C GLY A 30 0.34 -3.20 -10.54
N PHE A 31 -0.20 -3.03 -11.73
CA PHE A 31 -1.30 -2.11 -11.97
C PHE A 31 -2.58 -2.87 -12.28
N TYR A 32 -3.69 -2.39 -11.71
CA TYR A 32 -4.99 -2.77 -12.24
C TYR A 32 -5.19 -2.19 -13.64
N ARG A 33 -6.11 -2.79 -14.43
CA ARG A 33 -6.40 -2.41 -15.82
C ARG A 33 -7.15 -1.07 -15.95
N ASP A 34 -6.94 -0.16 -15.01
CA ASP A 34 -7.50 1.19 -15.07
C ASP A 34 -6.82 2.00 -16.18
N PRO A 35 -7.53 2.95 -16.82
CA PRO A 35 -6.96 3.73 -17.90
C PRO A 35 -5.82 4.65 -17.44
N ASN A 36 -4.67 4.52 -18.10
CA ASN A 36 -3.54 5.45 -18.01
C ASN A 36 -4.03 6.89 -18.29
N PRO A 37 -3.59 7.95 -17.56
CA PRO A 37 -2.42 8.01 -16.67
C PRO A 37 -2.62 7.65 -15.19
N TYR A 38 -3.84 7.32 -14.76
CA TYR A 38 -4.17 7.14 -13.34
C TYR A 38 -4.58 5.70 -13.07
N CYS A 39 -3.58 4.85 -12.85
CA CYS A 39 -3.79 3.43 -12.56
C CYS A 39 -3.61 3.14 -11.07
N THR A 40 -4.54 2.40 -10.51
CA THR A 40 -4.41 1.85 -9.15
C THR A 40 -3.27 0.84 -9.14
N HIS A 41 -2.29 1.04 -8.25
CA HIS A 41 -1.14 0.14 -8.12
C HIS A 41 -1.36 -0.79 -6.94
N TYR A 42 -1.43 -2.09 -7.17
CA TYR A 42 -1.60 -3.08 -6.10
C TYR A 42 -0.26 -3.61 -5.62
N VAL A 43 -0.25 -4.04 -4.36
CA VAL A 43 0.89 -4.63 -3.67
C VAL A 43 0.33 -5.71 -2.75
N ASP A 44 0.72 -6.96 -3.00
CA ASP A 44 0.37 -8.09 -2.14
C ASP A 44 1.57 -8.43 -1.26
N ILE A 45 1.38 -8.32 0.05
CA ILE A 45 2.37 -8.74 1.05
C ILE A 45 1.97 -10.12 1.56
N VAL A 46 2.95 -11.00 1.72
CA VAL A 46 2.77 -12.33 2.30
C VAL A 46 3.59 -12.47 3.58
N ASP A 47 2.99 -13.11 4.58
CA ASP A 47 3.65 -13.43 5.85
C ASP A 47 4.29 -14.82 5.82
N ALA A 48 4.96 -15.21 6.91
CA ALA A 48 5.66 -16.50 7.01
C ALA A 48 4.74 -17.72 6.96
N ASP A 49 3.45 -17.55 7.27
CA ASP A 49 2.45 -18.61 7.24
C ASP A 49 1.76 -18.70 5.85
N GLY A 50 2.10 -17.80 4.93
CA GLY A 50 1.53 -17.73 3.59
C GLY A 50 0.22 -16.95 3.51
N ASN A 51 -0.15 -16.19 4.54
CA ASN A 51 -1.31 -15.31 4.50
C ASN A 51 -1.01 -14.10 3.62
N VAL A 52 -1.93 -13.78 2.71
CA VAL A 52 -1.79 -12.66 1.76
C VAL A 52 -2.59 -11.46 2.26
N PHE A 53 -1.92 -10.32 2.30
CA PHE A 53 -2.44 -9.03 2.72
C PHE A 53 -2.46 -8.10 1.51
N PRO A 54 -3.64 -7.83 0.94
CA PRO A 54 -3.76 -6.98 -0.24
C PRO A 54 -3.70 -5.51 0.15
N PHE A 55 -2.83 -4.78 -0.54
CA PHE A 55 -2.74 -3.33 -0.49
C PHE A 55 -2.85 -2.74 -1.88
N PHE A 56 -3.21 -1.47 -1.94
CA PHE A 56 -3.10 -0.70 -3.17
C PHE A 56 -2.88 0.78 -2.88
N PHE A 57 -2.36 1.48 -3.87
CA PHE A 57 -2.28 2.93 -3.87
C PHE A 57 -3.45 3.50 -4.65
N GLU A 58 -4.29 4.28 -3.98
CA GLU A 58 -5.41 4.98 -4.60
C GLU A 58 -4.88 5.95 -5.68
N ARG A 59 -5.48 5.91 -6.86
CA ARG A 59 -4.94 6.54 -8.08
C ARG A 59 -4.95 8.07 -8.06
N PHE A 60 -5.82 8.71 -7.29
CA PHE A 60 -5.94 10.17 -7.26
C PHE A 60 -5.13 10.81 -6.13
N LEU A 61 -5.13 10.20 -4.96
CA LEU A 61 -4.48 10.71 -3.76
C LEU A 61 -3.08 10.13 -3.57
N GLY A 62 -2.77 9.00 -4.22
CA GLY A 62 -1.52 8.27 -3.99
C GLY A 62 -1.42 7.70 -2.58
N ARG A 63 -2.55 7.58 -1.87
CA ARG A 63 -2.59 7.06 -0.50
C ARG A 63 -2.65 5.55 -0.49
N LEU A 64 -1.98 4.96 0.50
CA LEU A 64 -2.00 3.53 0.73
C LEU A 64 -3.36 3.13 1.30
N CYS A 65 -3.91 2.06 0.76
CA CYS A 65 -5.15 1.43 1.21
C CYS A 65 -4.89 -0.05 1.47
N TYR A 66 -5.57 -0.59 2.47
CA TYR A 66 -5.68 -2.02 2.74
C TYR A 66 -7.02 -2.53 2.20
N GLY A 67 -7.06 -3.75 1.69
CA GLY A 67 -8.29 -4.40 1.20
C GLY A 67 -8.36 -4.55 -0.32
N ALA A 68 -9.44 -5.14 -0.82
CA ALA A 68 -9.51 -5.62 -2.19
C ALA A 68 -9.65 -4.50 -3.25
N THR A 69 -8.69 -4.48 -4.18
CA THR A 69 -8.79 -3.94 -5.56
C THR A 69 -9.00 -2.44 -5.76
N ASN A 70 -9.76 -1.74 -4.93
CA ASN A 70 -10.01 -0.30 -5.01
C ASN A 70 -10.68 0.24 -3.72
N GLU A 71 -10.74 1.57 -3.58
CA GLU A 71 -11.23 2.31 -2.43
C GLU A 71 -12.75 2.25 -2.21
N THR A 72 -13.50 1.65 -3.15
CA THR A 72 -14.96 1.53 -3.07
C THR A 72 -15.44 0.15 -2.66
N SER A 73 -14.53 -0.81 -2.51
CA SER A 73 -14.86 -2.13 -1.97
C SER A 73 -15.22 -2.01 -0.48
N ASP A 74 -16.18 -2.83 -0.03
CA ASP A 74 -16.66 -2.82 1.37
C ASP A 74 -15.56 -3.15 2.39
N ASP A 75 -14.46 -3.78 1.96
CA ASP A 75 -13.30 -4.16 2.77
C ASP A 75 -12.12 -3.19 2.64
N ALA A 76 -12.25 -2.12 1.85
CA ALA A 76 -11.18 -1.15 1.64
C ALA A 76 -11.13 -0.10 2.77
N ALA A 77 -9.92 0.16 3.27
CA ALA A 77 -9.66 1.19 4.25
C ALA A 77 -8.38 1.95 3.89
N PHE A 78 -8.41 3.28 4.03
CA PHE A 78 -7.20 4.08 3.94
C PHE A 78 -6.29 3.77 5.11
N VAL A 79 -5.02 3.49 4.82
CA VAL A 79 -4.03 3.33 5.88
C VAL A 79 -3.76 4.71 6.48
N THR A 80 -3.69 4.80 7.80
CA THR A 80 -3.34 6.05 8.48
C THR A 80 -1.86 6.36 8.23
N SER A 81 -1.55 7.58 7.80
CA SER A 81 -0.18 8.07 7.64
C SER A 81 0.63 7.93 8.95
N GLY A 82 1.90 7.51 8.85
CA GLY A 82 2.81 7.35 9.99
C GLY A 82 2.39 6.28 11.01
N SER A 83 1.46 5.41 10.65
CA SER A 83 1.05 4.30 11.50
C SER A 83 2.02 3.12 11.38
N ALA A 84 2.01 2.23 12.38
CA ALA A 84 2.84 1.01 12.36
C ALA A 84 2.57 0.15 11.13
N LEU A 85 1.29 0.04 10.72
CA LEU A 85 0.89 -0.64 9.49
C LEU A 85 1.54 -0.01 8.25
N ALA A 86 1.52 1.32 8.13
CA ALA A 86 2.14 2.01 7.01
C ALA A 86 3.66 1.74 6.98
N ASP A 87 4.33 1.89 8.13
CA ASP A 87 5.76 1.69 8.26
C ASP A 87 6.19 0.26 7.87
N ASP A 88 5.45 -0.76 8.34
CA ASP A 88 5.70 -2.15 7.99
C ASP A 88 5.59 -2.39 6.47
N VAL A 89 4.53 -1.87 5.85
CA VAL A 89 4.28 -2.02 4.41
C VAL A 89 5.38 -1.34 3.59
N PHE A 90 5.75 -0.11 3.95
CA PHE A 90 6.85 0.61 3.29
C PHE A 90 8.19 -0.12 3.49
N ALA A 91 8.47 -0.65 4.68
CA ALA A 91 9.69 -1.40 4.93
C ALA A 91 9.79 -2.66 4.05
N VAL A 92 8.69 -3.40 3.88
CA VAL A 92 8.63 -4.58 3.00
C VAL A 92 8.91 -4.20 1.55
N MET A 93 8.28 -3.14 1.05
CA MET A 93 8.51 -2.69 -0.33
C MET A 93 9.93 -2.17 -0.54
N THR A 94 10.49 -1.43 0.42
CA THR A 94 11.90 -0.98 0.38
C THR A 94 12.85 -2.16 0.33
N ALA A 95 12.68 -3.15 1.22
CA ALA A 95 13.51 -4.35 1.23
C ALA A 95 13.40 -5.12 -0.10
N ALA A 96 12.20 -5.20 -0.68
CA ALA A 96 12.00 -5.84 -1.97
C ALA A 96 12.74 -5.11 -3.11
N LEU A 97 12.72 -3.77 -3.11
CA LEU A 97 13.47 -2.94 -4.07
C LEU A 97 14.99 -3.02 -3.93
N GLU A 98 15.50 -3.34 -2.74
CA GLU A 98 16.94 -3.54 -2.48
C GLU A 98 17.45 -4.90 -2.98
N ASN A 99 16.57 -5.89 -3.13
CA ASN A 99 16.93 -7.22 -3.62
C ASN A 99 17.05 -7.29 -5.17
N ASP A 100 16.73 -6.20 -5.89
CA ASP A 100 16.97 -5.96 -7.33
C ASP A 100 16.42 -7.03 -8.32
N ASP A 101 15.51 -7.91 -7.88
CA ASP A 101 14.88 -8.97 -8.68
C ASP A 101 13.39 -8.68 -8.96
N LEU A 102 13.00 -7.40 -8.95
CA LEU A 102 11.64 -6.96 -9.23
C LEU A 102 11.53 -6.42 -10.65
N ASP A 103 10.70 -7.08 -11.46
CA ASP A 103 10.18 -6.49 -12.69
C ASP A 103 9.46 -5.16 -12.35
N ASP A 104 9.63 -4.12 -13.16
CA ASP A 104 9.02 -2.81 -12.96
C ASP A 104 9.38 -2.11 -11.61
N ALA A 105 10.55 -2.39 -11.03
CA ALA A 105 11.04 -1.75 -9.79
C ALA A 105 10.95 -0.20 -9.80
N ASP A 106 11.24 0.44 -10.95
CA ASP A 106 11.15 1.90 -11.08
C ASP A 106 9.72 2.42 -10.92
N ARG A 107 8.72 1.64 -11.31
CA ARG A 107 7.32 2.01 -11.12
C ARG A 107 6.88 1.85 -9.68
N LEU A 108 7.32 0.78 -9.00
CA LEU A 108 7.09 0.63 -7.58
C LEU A 108 7.74 1.78 -6.79
N ARG A 109 8.96 2.19 -7.17
CA ARG A 109 9.63 3.39 -6.61
C ARG A 109 8.83 4.67 -6.81
N ASP A 110 8.32 4.92 -8.02
CA ASP A 110 7.50 6.11 -8.30
C ASP A 110 6.21 6.16 -7.47
N VAL A 111 5.54 5.01 -7.32
CA VAL A 111 4.34 4.90 -6.49
C VAL A 111 4.69 5.11 -5.02
N MET A 112 5.77 4.50 -4.53
CA MET A 112 6.23 4.68 -3.16
C MET A 112 6.66 6.12 -2.89
N ASP A 113 7.31 6.81 -3.83
CA ASP A 113 7.70 8.21 -3.66
C ASP A 113 6.47 9.09 -3.49
N ARG A 114 5.45 8.92 -4.32
CA ARG A 114 4.13 9.56 -4.12
C ARG A 114 3.52 9.20 -2.77
N GLY A 115 3.64 7.93 -2.39
CA GLY A 115 3.27 7.37 -1.10
C GLY A 115 4.03 7.95 0.12
N LEU A 116 5.29 8.30 -0.03
CA LEU A 116 6.08 8.85 1.08
C LEU A 116 5.83 10.35 1.23
N HIS A 117 5.54 11.04 0.12
CA HIS A 117 5.20 12.46 0.13
C HIS A 117 3.93 12.78 0.94
N TRP A 118 2.96 11.86 1.05
CA TRP A 118 1.82 12.02 1.97
C TRP A 118 2.11 11.53 3.40
N SER A 119 3.03 10.56 3.56
CA SER A 119 3.38 10.01 4.88
C SER A 119 4.21 10.97 5.76
N GLN A 120 5.03 11.83 5.16
CA GLN A 120 6.03 12.65 5.87
C GLN A 120 5.62 14.10 6.22
N ARG A 121 4.33 14.44 6.21
CA ARG A 121 3.83 15.81 6.44
C ARG A 121 2.81 15.89 7.56
#